data_AF-A0A8C6YV45-F1
#
_entry.id   AF-A0A8C6YV45-F1
#
_cell.length_a   1.000
_cell.length_b   1.000
_cell.length_c   1.000
_cell.angle_alpha   90.00
_cell.angle_beta   90.00
_cell.angle_gamma   90.00
#
_symmetry.space_group_name_H-M   'P 1'
#
loop_
_entity.id
_entity.type
_entity.pdbx_description
1 polymer ?
#
loop_
_entity_poly.entity_id
_entity_poly.type
_entity_poly.pdbx_seq_one_letter_code
_entity_poly.pdbx_strand_id
1 'polypeptide(L)' 'MSSQRGNVSRRRPQRYQNAHGFRNDKYDTSARQKKINAKLHDGVCQHCKGILEWRVKFSKYKLLSQPKKW' A
#
# COMPACT_ATOMS: atom_id res chain seq x y z
N MET A 1 19.66 -15.78 31.28
CA MET A 1 19.15 -14.64 30.48
C MET A 1 18.09 -15.17 29.53
N SER A 2 16.81 -15.02 29.86
CA SER A 2 15.70 -15.60 29.07
C SER A 2 15.48 -14.79 27.79
N SER A 3 15.56 -15.46 26.63
CA SER A 3 15.27 -14.93 25.29
C SER A 3 13.85 -15.30 24.84
N GLN A 4 12.87 -15.17 25.74
CA GLN A 4 11.48 -15.49 25.44
C GLN A 4 10.88 -14.47 24.47
N ARG A 5 10.55 -14.92 23.26
CA ARG A 5 9.83 -14.11 22.25
C ARG A 5 8.52 -13.62 22.87
N GLY A 6 8.32 -12.31 22.88
CA GLY A 6 7.08 -11.66 23.34
C GLY A 6 7.21 -10.84 24.62
N ASN A 7 8.27 -11.00 25.42
CA ASN A 7 8.43 -10.25 26.68
C ASN A 7 9.12 -8.89 26.53
N VAL A 8 9.31 -8.42 25.29
CA VAL A 8 9.96 -7.13 24.99
C VAL A 8 8.94 -6.20 24.34
N SER A 9 7.93 -5.79 25.10
CA SER A 9 7.12 -4.65 24.67
C SER A 9 8.00 -3.40 24.71
N ARG A 10 8.33 -2.86 23.53
CA ARG A 10 9.08 -1.59 23.46
C ARG A 10 8.21 -0.50 24.08
N ARG A 11 8.62 0.04 25.22
CA ARG A 11 7.96 1.17 25.89
C ARG A 11 8.15 2.50 25.14
N ARG A 12 9.27 2.63 24.42
CA ARG A 12 9.61 3.84 23.66
C ARG A 12 9.19 3.69 22.19
N PRO A 13 8.67 4.75 21.55
CA PRO A 13 8.38 4.74 20.14
C PRO A 13 9.66 4.55 19.32
N GLN A 14 9.49 4.22 18.03
CA GLN A 14 10.60 4.13 17.10
C GLN A 14 11.35 5.47 17.06
N ARG A 15 12.68 5.42 17.26
CA ARG A 15 13.55 6.62 17.31
C ARG A 15 13.54 7.40 16.00
N TYR A 16 13.54 6.68 14.87
CA TYR A 16 13.53 7.27 13.54
C TYR A 16 12.14 7.10 12.94
N GLN A 17 11.42 8.20 12.81
CA GLN A 17 10.09 8.24 12.22
C GLN A 17 10.16 8.97 10.89
N ASN A 18 9.33 8.53 9.94
CA ASN A 18 9.23 9.22 8.66
C ASN A 18 8.52 10.56 8.88
N ALA A 19 9.13 11.67 8.47
CA ALA A 19 8.48 12.98 8.50
C ALA A 19 7.28 13.06 7.53
N HIS A 20 7.31 12.26 6.47
CA HIS A 20 6.25 12.18 5.46
C HIS A 20 5.92 10.74 5.11
N GLY A 21 4.64 10.48 4.85
CA GLY A 21 4.19 9.19 4.34
C GLY A 21 4.69 8.91 2.93
N PHE A 22 4.82 7.62 2.58
CA PHE A 22 5.11 7.23 1.21
C PHE A 22 4.03 7.73 0.25
N ARG A 23 4.48 8.32 -0.86
CA ARG A 23 3.66 8.84 -1.95
C ARG A 23 4.17 8.28 -3.26
N ASN A 24 3.32 7.55 -3.97
CA ASN A 24 3.67 6.93 -5.24
C ASN A 24 3.83 7.94 -6.40
N ASP A 25 3.27 9.13 -6.25
CA ASP A 25 3.25 10.22 -7.24
C ASP A 25 4.37 11.25 -7.02
N LYS A 26 5.20 11.08 -5.98
CA LYS A 26 6.23 12.07 -5.61
C LYS A 26 7.30 12.26 -6.70
N TYR A 27 7.67 11.17 -7.38
CA TYR A 27 8.71 11.16 -8.41
C TYR A 27 8.23 10.52 -9.73
N ASP A 28 7.21 9.68 -9.69
CA ASP A 28 6.62 9.06 -10.87
C ASP A 28 5.35 9.83 -11.28
N THR A 29 5.53 10.77 -12.20
CA THR A 29 4.43 11.55 -12.79
C THR A 29 3.91 10.94 -14.10
N SER A 30 4.22 9.67 -14.37
CA SER A 30 3.81 9.01 -15.62
C SER A 30 2.29 9.03 -15.79
N ALA A 31 1.84 9.11 -17.05
CA ALA A 31 0.42 9.03 -17.38
C ALA A 31 -0.22 7.73 -16.86
N ARG A 32 0.56 6.66 -16.79
CA ARG A 32 0.15 5.38 -16.20
C ARG A 32 -0.14 5.50 -14.71
N GLN A 33 0.76 6.11 -13.94
CA GLN A 33 0.58 6.27 -12.50
C GLN A 33 -0.63 7.16 -12.18
N LYS A 34 -0.81 8.26 -12.94
CA LYS A 34 -2.00 9.11 -12.85
C LYS A 34 -3.30 8.34 -13.10
N LYS A 35 -3.34 7.51 -14.14
CA LYS A 35 -4.49 6.64 -14.43
C LYS A 35 -4.77 5.64 -13.30
N ILE A 36 -3.75 5.07 -12.67
CA ILE A 36 -3.92 4.14 -11.54
C ILE A 36 -4.48 4.88 -10.33
N ASN A 37 -3.92 6.04 -9.97
CA ASN A 37 -4.38 6.82 -8.83
C ASN A 37 -5.80 7.37 -8.98
N ALA A 38 -6.24 7.61 -10.22
CA ALA A 38 -7.60 8.06 -10.52
C ALA A 38 -8.65 6.92 -10.53
N LYS A 39 -8.25 5.65 -10.37
CA LYS A 39 -9.20 4.54 -10.39
C LYS A 39 -10.07 4.54 -9.13
N LEU A 40 -11.37 4.55 -9.35
CA LEU A 40 -12.37 4.31 -8.31
C LEU A 40 -12.62 2.80 -8.16
N HIS A 41 -12.54 2.32 -6.92
CA HIS A 41 -12.75 0.90 -6.57
C HIS A 41 -14.12 0.71 -5.92
N ASP A 42 -15.17 0.79 -6.74
CA ASP A 42 -16.56 0.57 -6.32
C ASP A 42 -17.04 -0.86 -6.60
N GLY A 43 -18.09 -1.28 -5.90
CA GLY A 43 -18.69 -2.62 -6.06
C GLY A 43 -17.88 -3.76 -5.41
N VAL A 44 -16.87 -3.44 -4.60
CA VAL A 44 -16.07 -4.41 -3.84
C VAL A 44 -16.30 -4.27 -2.33
N CYS A 45 -16.14 -5.36 -1.59
CA CYS A 45 -16.23 -5.31 -0.13
C CYS A 45 -15.10 -4.45 0.48
N GLN A 46 -15.30 -3.99 1.72
CA GLN A 46 -14.35 -3.10 2.40
C GLN A 46 -12.94 -3.69 2.53
N HIS A 47 -12.84 -5.01 2.77
CA HIS A 47 -11.56 -5.71 2.82
C HIS A 47 -10.82 -5.66 1.48
N CYS A 48 -11.50 -6.03 0.40
CA CYS A 48 -10.93 -6.00 -0.96
C CYS A 48 -10.57 -4.57 -1.39
N LYS A 49 -11.42 -3.59 -1.05
CA LYS A 49 -11.15 -2.17 -1.29
C LYS A 49 -9.82 -1.76 -0.64
N GLY A 50 -9.63 -2.08 0.63
CA GLY A 50 -8.40 -1.79 1.36
C GLY A 50 -7.16 -2.43 0.72
N ILE A 51 -7.27 -3.68 0.25
CA ILE A 51 -6.17 -4.35 -0.47
C ILE A 51 -5.83 -3.62 -1.78
N LEU A 52 -6.83 -3.21 -2.56
CA LEU A 52 -6.62 -2.53 -3.83
C LEU A 52 -6.00 -1.15 -3.63
N GLU A 53 -6.54 -0.35 -2.71
CA GLU A 53 -6.01 0.98 -2.36
C GLU A 53 -4.57 0.88 -1.83
N TRP A 54 -4.28 -0.12 -0.99
CA TRP A 54 -2.92 -0.37 -0.52
C TRP A 54 -1.96 -0.70 -1.68
N ARG A 55 -2.38 -1.56 -2.62
CA ARG A 55 -1.58 -1.90 -3.80
C ARG A 55 -1.32 -0.69 -4.69
N VAL A 56 -2.32 0.19 -4.86
CA VAL A 56 -2.16 1.45 -5.59
C VAL A 56 -1.16 2.36 -4.87
N LYS A 57 -1.35 2.58 -3.56
CA LYS A 57 -0.51 3.45 -2.73
C LYS A 57 0.97 3.06 -2.77
N PHE A 58 1.30 1.78 -2.79
CA PHE A 58 2.69 1.27 -2.77
C PHE A 58 3.22 0.85 -4.14
N SER A 59 2.59 1.29 -5.24
CA SER A 59 2.99 0.96 -6.62
C SER A 59 3.11 -0.56 -6.89
N LYS A 60 2.30 -1.36 -6.19
CA LYS A 60 2.20 -2.81 -6.36
C LYS A 60 1.05 -3.23 -7.27
N TYR A 61 0.21 -2.29 -7.68
CA TYR A 61 -0.93 -2.54 -8.55
C TYR A 61 -0.48 -2.82 -10.00
N LYS A 62 -0.78 -4.03 -10.49
CA LYS A 62 -0.57 -4.39 -11.89
C LYS A 62 -1.89 -4.21 -12.64
N LEU A 63 -1.90 -3.38 -13.68
CA LEU A 63 -3.01 -3.36 -14.63
C LEU A 63 -3.08 -4.71 -15.33
N LEU A 64 -4.27 -5.30 -15.37
CA LEU A 64 -4.54 -6.45 -16.22
C LEU A 64 -4.45 -5.97 -17.67
N SER A 65 -3.50 -6.51 -18.44
CA SER A 65 -3.35 -6.22 -19.87
C SER A 65 -4.40 -6.93 -20.72
N GLN A 66 -4.99 -8.02 -20.19
CA GLN A 66 -6.00 -8.82 -20.85
C GLN A 66 -7.21 -8.97 -19.93
N PRO A 67 -8.44 -8.90 -20.48
CA PRO A 67 -9.62 -9.32 -19.75
C PRO A 67 -9.49 -10.81 -19.40
N LYS A 68 -10.01 -11.22 -18.24
CA LYS A 68 -10.05 -12.63 -17.86
C LYS A 68 -10.88 -13.38 -18.92
N LYS A 69 -10.25 -14.30 -19.65
CA LYS A 69 -10.96 -15.25 -20.51
C LYS A 69 -11.71 -16.23 -19.60
N TRP A 70 -12.97 -16.44 -19.90
CA TRP A 70 -13.84 -17.39 -19.20
C TRP A 70 -13.56 -18.80 -19.71
#